data_AF-A0A0D2YAT6-F1
#
_entry.id   AF-A0A0D2YAT6-F1
#
_cell.length_a   1.000
_cell.length_b   1.000
_cell.length_c   1.000
_cell.angle_alpha   90.00
_cell.angle_beta   90.00
_cell.angle_gamma   90.00
#
_symmetry.space_group_name_H-M   'P 1'
#
loop_
_entity.id
_entity.type
_entity.pdbx_description
1 polymer ?
#
loop_
_entity_poly.entity_id
_entity_poly.type
_entity_poly.pdbx_seq_one_letter_code
_entity_poly.pdbx_strand_id
1 'polypeptide(L)'
;MSSMLYSPVIEYASNASKLLLSPLLSGSLLAAATFAPDAVNNALASIAAKLPEQASHTLELTIVKKILYVWLSLGIVRTINRFLNTMAHNSWRMRAASGWDWKNEIAVVTGGSSGIGLSIVEKLAAMGIRVAVFDVQDLPKQLQANSRVHFYRCDVTTTESVAEAADAVRKELGHPSILINNAGITSPMPILKMPESFLRKIMGVNLMALWYTTQQFLPRMIQLNKGHVITVASIASFVALATGADYSATKAGALSFHESLASELKHFYKAPNVLTTVVHPNFVRTPLVEGFVDRLERGGVRLLTADDIAKEVVAQIKSRRGGQLIIPKAVDVISGIRGWPTWLQEVVRDTVGKTAGN
;
A
#
# COMPACT_ATOMS: atom_id res chain seq x y z
N MET A 1 3.74 -25.06 -2.26
CA MET A 1 4.31 -23.70 -2.41
C MET A 1 3.29 -22.66 -2.86
N SER A 2 2.26 -23.00 -3.66
CA SER A 2 1.15 -22.07 -4.02
C SER A 2 0.41 -21.48 -2.80
N SER A 3 0.27 -22.25 -1.72
CA SER A 3 -0.31 -21.78 -0.46
C SER A 3 0.61 -20.88 0.37
N MET A 4 1.93 -20.78 0.11
CA MET A 4 2.82 -20.08 1.03
C MET A 4 2.54 -18.58 1.04
N LEU A 5 2.49 -17.90 -0.12
CA LEU A 5 2.30 -16.45 -0.22
C LEU A 5 0.99 -15.92 0.41
N TYR A 6 0.05 -16.81 0.71
CA TYR A 6 -1.28 -16.47 1.19
C TYR A 6 -1.71 -17.24 2.46
N SER A 7 -0.81 -18.03 3.06
CA SER A 7 -1.12 -18.87 4.23
C SER A 7 -1.04 -18.09 5.55
N PRO A 8 -1.91 -18.41 6.54
CA PRO A 8 -1.80 -17.93 7.93
C PRO A 8 -0.42 -18.15 8.55
N VAL A 9 0.33 -19.14 8.06
CA VAL A 9 1.69 -19.46 8.50
C VAL A 9 2.67 -18.33 8.16
N ILE A 10 2.53 -17.66 7.00
CA ILE A 10 3.36 -16.49 6.68
C ILE A 10 3.00 -15.30 7.56
N GLU A 11 1.73 -15.11 7.89
CA GLU A 11 1.32 -14.04 8.80
C GLU A 11 1.87 -14.26 10.21
N TYR A 12 1.79 -15.50 10.70
CA TYR A 12 2.36 -15.89 11.99
C TYR A 12 3.89 -15.78 12.00
N ALA A 13 4.56 -16.25 10.95
CA ALA A 13 6.02 -16.11 10.78
C ALA A 13 6.44 -14.64 10.62
N SER A 14 5.63 -13.80 9.96
CA SER A 14 5.84 -12.36 9.85
C SER A 14 5.73 -11.68 11.21
N ASN A 15 4.76 -12.08 12.03
CA ASN A 15 4.58 -11.52 13.37
C ASN A 15 5.67 -12.00 14.34
N ALA A 16 6.04 -13.28 14.29
CA ALA A 16 7.17 -13.83 15.04
C ALA A 16 8.49 -13.16 14.64
N SER A 17 8.76 -13.01 13.34
CA SER A 17 9.98 -12.33 12.86
C SER A 17 10.01 -10.84 13.22
N LYS A 18 8.87 -10.13 13.24
CA LYS A 18 8.81 -8.74 13.75
C LYS A 18 9.22 -8.66 15.21
N LEU A 19 8.78 -9.61 16.03
CA LEU A 19 9.11 -9.65 17.46
C LEU A 19 10.60 -9.96 17.65
N LEU A 20 11.12 -11.00 16.99
CA LEU A 20 12.51 -11.44 17.09
C LEU A 20 13.50 -10.40 16.53
N LEU A 21 13.14 -9.72 15.44
CA LEU A 21 13.96 -8.66 14.82
C LEU A 21 13.72 -7.28 15.43
N SER A 22 13.02 -7.19 16.57
CA SER A 22 12.94 -5.96 17.36
C SER A 22 14.28 -5.70 18.03
N PRO A 23 14.98 -4.58 17.76
CA PRO A 23 16.25 -4.26 18.43
C PRO A 23 16.09 -4.15 19.96
N LEU A 24 14.92 -3.73 20.43
CA LEU A 24 14.62 -3.64 21.86
C LEU A 24 14.58 -5.02 22.50
N LEU A 25 13.91 -6.00 21.89
CA LEU A 25 13.81 -7.35 22.43
C LEU A 25 15.14 -8.09 22.29
N SER A 26 15.68 -8.16 21.07
CA SER A 26 16.95 -8.86 20.79
C SER A 26 18.12 -8.25 21.57
N GLY A 27 18.17 -6.92 21.70
CA GLY A 27 19.16 -6.22 22.51
C GLY A 27 19.02 -6.47 24.01
N SER A 28 17.79 -6.47 24.55
CA SER A 28 17.55 -6.76 25.97
C SER A 28 17.90 -8.22 26.31
N LEU A 29 17.54 -9.16 25.44
CA LEU A 29 17.89 -10.58 25.59
C LEU A 29 19.40 -10.80 25.48
N LEU A 30 20.07 -10.10 24.56
CA LEU A 30 21.53 -10.15 24.42
C LEU A 30 22.23 -9.56 25.65
N ALA A 31 21.72 -8.44 26.19
CA ALA A 31 22.22 -7.85 27.42
C ALA A 31 22.04 -8.81 28.61
N ALA A 32 20.87 -9.44 28.75
CA ALA A 32 20.63 -10.46 29.77
C ALA A 32 21.60 -11.66 29.62
N ALA A 33 21.81 -12.17 28.40
CA ALA A 33 22.75 -13.25 28.14
C ALA A 33 24.21 -12.87 28.43
N THR A 34 24.55 -11.58 28.31
CA THR A 34 25.92 -11.07 28.49
C THR A 34 26.22 -10.72 29.95
N PHE A 35 25.29 -10.05 30.63
CA PHE A 35 25.49 -9.49 31.97
C PHE A 35 24.84 -10.31 33.09
N ALA A 36 23.91 -11.22 32.78
CA ALA A 36 23.28 -12.14 33.74
C ALA A 36 23.31 -13.60 33.24
N PRO A 37 24.51 -14.16 32.96
CA PRO A 37 24.64 -15.47 32.30
C PRO A 37 24.04 -16.61 33.12
N ASP A 38 24.13 -16.57 34.45
CA ASP A 38 23.61 -17.63 35.33
C ASP A 38 22.08 -17.71 35.30
N ALA A 39 21.41 -16.56 35.32
CA ALA A 39 19.95 -16.49 35.21
C ALA A 39 19.47 -17.02 33.84
N VAL A 40 20.20 -16.67 32.77
CA VAL A 40 19.90 -17.15 31.42
C VAL A 40 20.18 -18.65 31.29
N ASN A 41 21.30 -19.15 31.81
CA ASN A 41 21.61 -20.58 31.80
C ASN A 41 20.57 -21.40 32.57
N ASN A 42 20.10 -20.91 33.73
CA ASN A 42 19.04 -21.56 34.49
C ASN A 42 17.70 -21.57 33.72
N ALA A 43 17.38 -20.47 33.03
CA ALA A 43 16.20 -20.42 32.17
C ALA A 43 16.33 -21.38 30.98
N LEU A 44 17.48 -21.41 30.30
CA LEU A 44 17.77 -22.33 29.20
C LEU A 44 17.69 -23.79 29.66
N ALA A 45 18.22 -24.12 30.83
CA ALA A 45 18.12 -25.46 31.43
C ALA A 45 16.66 -25.85 31.73
N SER A 46 15.85 -24.93 32.26
CA SER A 46 14.42 -25.16 32.50
C SER A 46 13.61 -25.38 31.22
N ILE A 47 14.03 -24.75 30.12
CA ILE A 47 13.42 -24.92 28.79
C ILE A 47 13.88 -26.25 28.18
N ALA A 48 15.18 -26.56 28.25
CA ALA A 48 15.76 -27.80 27.76
C ALA A 48 15.15 -29.03 28.45
N ALA A 49 14.84 -28.95 29.74
CA ALA A 49 14.16 -30.00 30.51
C ALA A 49 12.73 -30.31 30.02
N LYS A 50 12.11 -29.41 29.24
CA LYS A 50 10.77 -29.57 28.65
C LYS A 50 10.82 -30.00 27.18
N LEU A 51 12.01 -30.13 26.59
CA LEU A 51 12.22 -30.47 25.19
C LEU A 51 12.67 -31.93 25.04
N PRO A 52 12.42 -32.59 23.90
CA PRO A 52 12.95 -33.92 23.60
C PRO A 52 14.49 -33.92 23.68
N GLU A 53 15.11 -35.04 24.09
CA GLU A 53 16.57 -35.20 24.29
C GLU A 53 17.44 -34.75 23.10
N GLN A 54 16.90 -34.78 21.87
CA GLN A 54 17.58 -34.33 20.66
C GLN A 54 17.69 -32.79 20.54
N ALA A 55 16.82 -32.05 21.22
CA ALA A 55 16.77 -30.57 21.20
C ALA A 55 17.44 -29.92 22.42
N SER A 56 17.75 -30.68 23.47
CA SER A 56 18.41 -30.17 24.68
C SER A 56 19.91 -29.87 24.48
N HIS A 57 20.59 -30.64 23.61
CA HIS A 57 22.03 -30.46 23.31
C HIS A 57 22.35 -29.22 22.45
N THR A 58 21.35 -28.51 21.92
CA THR A 58 21.56 -27.36 21.00
C THR A 58 21.46 -25.99 21.66
N LEU A 59 21.09 -25.93 22.95
CA LEU A 59 20.89 -24.67 23.69
C LEU A 59 22.14 -24.23 24.46
N GLU A 60 23.25 -24.02 23.75
CA GLU A 60 24.45 -23.41 24.33
C GLU A 60 24.35 -21.88 24.36
N LEU A 61 24.76 -21.26 25.48
CA LEU A 61 24.76 -19.80 25.64
C LEU A 61 25.53 -19.08 24.52
N THR A 62 26.62 -19.67 24.03
CA THR A 62 27.42 -19.14 22.92
C THR A 62 26.63 -19.10 21.60
N ILE A 63 25.88 -20.16 21.30
CA ILE A 63 25.02 -20.24 20.11
C ILE A 63 23.86 -19.24 20.26
N VAL A 64 23.23 -19.18 21.44
CA VAL A 64 22.16 -18.22 21.75
C VAL A 64 22.64 -16.78 21.55
N LYS A 65 23.81 -16.42 22.09
CA LYS A 65 24.41 -15.08 21.88
C LYS A 65 24.63 -14.78 20.40
N LYS A 66 25.19 -15.71 19.62
CA LYS A 66 25.41 -15.54 18.17
C LYS A 66 24.09 -15.29 17.43
N ILE A 67 23.05 -16.06 17.72
CA ILE A 67 21.71 -15.88 17.14
C ILE A 67 21.15 -14.49 17.50
N LEU A 68 21.25 -14.10 18.78
CA LEU A 68 20.78 -12.80 19.25
C LEU A 68 21.54 -11.63 18.59
N TYR A 69 22.86 -11.74 18.40
CA TYR A 69 23.65 -10.76 17.65
C TYR A 69 23.18 -10.63 16.20
N VAL A 70 22.91 -11.74 15.52
CA VAL A 70 22.40 -11.72 14.14
C VAL A 70 21.02 -11.05 14.10
N TRP A 71 20.11 -11.41 15.01
CA TRP A 71 18.78 -10.82 15.07
C TRP A 71 18.79 -9.33 15.40
N LEU A 72 19.63 -8.91 16.36
CA LEU A 72 19.83 -7.50 16.69
C LEU A 72 20.39 -6.74 15.49
N SER A 73 21.42 -7.27 14.83
CA SER A 73 22.02 -6.63 13.66
C SER A 73 21.01 -6.47 12.53
N LEU A 74 20.29 -7.53 12.18
CA LEU A 74 19.23 -7.47 11.17
C LEU A 74 18.10 -6.51 11.57
N GLY A 75 17.74 -6.46 12.85
CA GLY A 75 16.76 -5.53 13.39
C GLY A 75 17.19 -4.07 13.27
N ILE A 76 18.45 -3.77 13.60
CA ILE A 76 19.05 -2.44 13.47
C ILE A 76 19.08 -2.02 12.01
N VAL A 77 19.62 -2.86 11.12
CA VAL A 77 19.68 -2.61 9.67
C VAL A 77 18.28 -2.32 9.13
N ARG A 78 17.28 -3.13 9.50
CA ARG A 78 15.89 -2.93 9.09
C ARG A 78 15.31 -1.62 9.61
N THR A 79 15.62 -1.24 10.84
CA THR A 79 15.12 0.00 11.46
C THR A 79 15.74 1.23 10.79
N ILE A 80 17.05 1.22 10.58
CA ILE A 80 17.79 2.26 9.86
C ILE A 80 17.25 2.38 8.44
N ASN A 81 17.12 1.26 7.71
CA ASN A 81 16.60 1.25 6.35
C ASN A 81 15.18 1.86 6.26
N ARG A 82 14.28 1.50 7.20
CA ARG A 82 12.92 2.05 7.22
C ARG A 82 12.91 3.55 7.50
N PHE A 83 13.80 4.01 8.38
CA PHE A 83 13.99 5.43 8.64
C PHE A 83 14.51 6.18 7.41
N LEU A 84 15.56 5.65 6.76
CA LEU A 84 16.11 6.20 5.52
C LEU A 84 15.08 6.24 4.39
N ASN A 85 14.30 5.17 4.20
CA ASN A 85 13.21 5.15 3.21
C ASN A 85 12.16 6.23 3.50
N THR A 86 11.76 6.37 4.78
CA THR A 86 10.82 7.42 5.18
C THR A 86 11.38 8.80 4.89
N MET A 87 12.66 9.04 5.16
CA MET A 87 13.31 10.31 4.82
C MET A 87 13.36 10.53 3.30
N ALA A 88 13.76 9.52 2.53
CA ALA A 88 13.87 9.60 1.08
C ALA A 88 12.53 9.97 0.41
N HIS A 89 11.43 9.32 0.81
CA HIS A 89 10.07 9.65 0.34
C HIS A 89 9.59 11.05 0.74
N ASN A 90 10.26 11.69 1.69
CA ASN A 90 9.90 13.00 2.21
C ASN A 90 10.97 14.05 1.89
N SER A 91 11.70 13.89 0.78
CA SER A 91 12.76 14.82 0.34
C SER A 91 13.81 15.08 1.44
N TRP A 92 14.15 14.03 2.19
CA TRP A 92 15.07 14.03 3.33
C TRP A 92 14.63 14.92 4.51
N ARG A 93 13.34 15.26 4.57
CA ARG A 93 12.78 16.05 5.66
C ARG A 93 12.59 15.18 6.91
N MET A 94 13.23 15.62 7.99
CA MET A 94 13.16 14.98 9.31
C MET A 94 11.78 15.15 9.97
N ARG A 95 11.12 16.28 9.77
CA ARG A 95 9.82 16.61 10.40
C ARG A 95 8.66 16.31 9.45
N ALA A 96 7.48 16.04 10.03
CA ALA A 96 6.24 15.93 9.28
C ALA A 96 5.89 17.28 8.62
N ALA A 97 5.15 17.26 7.51
CA ALA A 97 4.71 18.50 6.88
C ALA A 97 3.77 19.28 7.83
N SER A 98 3.95 20.60 7.90
CA SER A 98 3.14 21.51 8.72
C SER A 98 1.95 22.09 7.93
N GLY A 99 1.07 22.84 8.60
CA GLY A 99 -0.01 23.60 7.95
C GLY A 99 -1.25 22.78 7.59
N TRP A 100 -1.41 21.58 8.18
CA TRP A 100 -2.59 20.74 8.01
C TRP A 100 -3.62 21.03 9.11
N ASP A 101 -4.85 21.31 8.69
CA ASP A 101 -6.03 21.44 9.55
C ASP A 101 -7.17 20.61 8.97
N TRP A 102 -7.33 19.41 9.51
CA TRP A 102 -8.20 18.36 8.98
C TRP A 102 -9.64 18.80 8.73
N LYS A 103 -10.18 19.72 9.53
CA LYS A 103 -11.57 20.19 9.37
C LYS A 103 -11.75 21.12 8.17
N ASN A 104 -10.66 21.73 7.73
CA ASN A 104 -10.59 22.69 6.62
C ASN A 104 -9.99 22.07 5.36
N GLU A 105 -9.34 20.91 5.45
CA GLU A 105 -8.88 20.17 4.27
C GLU A 105 -10.03 19.65 3.41
N ILE A 106 -9.75 19.54 2.12
CA ILE A 106 -10.64 18.96 1.12
C ILE A 106 -9.88 17.84 0.41
N ALA A 107 -10.51 16.67 0.34
CA ALA A 107 -9.99 15.52 -0.37
C ALA A 107 -10.85 15.21 -1.60
N VAL A 108 -10.20 14.91 -2.73
CA VAL A 108 -10.87 14.34 -3.90
C VAL A 108 -10.57 12.84 -3.93
N VAL A 109 -11.59 11.99 -4.01
CA VAL A 109 -11.43 10.53 -4.13
C VAL A 109 -12.09 10.07 -5.42
N THR A 110 -11.29 9.54 -6.35
CA THR A 110 -11.83 8.91 -7.56
C THR A 110 -12.23 7.46 -7.29
N GLY A 111 -13.32 6.98 -7.90
CA GLY A 111 -13.88 5.66 -7.61
C GLY A 111 -14.39 5.55 -6.17
N GLY A 112 -14.92 6.64 -5.61
CA GLY A 112 -15.29 6.74 -4.19
C GLY A 112 -16.67 6.21 -3.84
N SER A 113 -17.44 5.69 -4.80
CA SER A 113 -18.78 5.15 -4.53
C SER A 113 -18.78 3.66 -4.15
N SER A 114 -17.65 2.95 -4.27
CA SER A 114 -17.56 1.52 -3.91
C SER A 114 -16.18 1.09 -3.41
N GLY A 115 -16.11 -0.11 -2.84
CA GLY A 115 -14.84 -0.80 -2.50
C GLY A 115 -13.89 0.01 -1.61
N ILE A 116 -12.61 0.06 -2.00
CA ILE A 116 -11.56 0.78 -1.26
C ILE A 116 -11.86 2.28 -1.19
N GLY A 117 -12.29 2.88 -2.32
CA GLY A 117 -12.59 4.31 -2.39
C GLY A 117 -13.67 4.72 -1.42
N LEU A 118 -14.77 3.95 -1.36
CA LEU A 118 -15.86 4.18 -0.40
C LEU A 118 -15.38 4.16 1.05
N SER A 119 -14.58 3.15 1.42
CA SER A 119 -14.06 3.04 2.78
C SER A 119 -13.07 4.18 3.12
N ILE A 120 -12.31 4.67 2.14
CA ILE A 120 -11.47 5.87 2.31
C ILE A 120 -12.36 7.10 2.54
N VAL A 121 -13.43 7.29 1.75
CA VAL A 121 -14.38 8.41 1.90
C VAL A 121 -14.97 8.43 3.31
N GLU A 122 -15.47 7.28 3.79
CA GLU A 122 -16.05 7.13 5.13
C GLU A 122 -15.06 7.58 6.22
N LYS A 123 -13.81 7.12 6.15
CA LYS A 123 -12.79 7.44 7.15
C LYS A 123 -12.32 8.89 7.11
N LEU A 124 -12.19 9.47 5.91
CA LEU A 124 -11.83 10.88 5.75
C LEU A 124 -12.96 11.78 6.28
N ALA A 125 -14.22 11.47 5.96
CA ALA A 125 -15.37 12.19 6.47
C ALA A 125 -15.46 12.09 8.00
N ALA A 126 -15.24 10.90 8.57
CA ALA A 126 -15.18 10.70 10.03
C ALA A 126 -14.02 11.46 10.70
N MET A 127 -12.97 11.81 9.96
CA MET A 127 -11.86 12.65 10.41
C MET A 127 -12.18 14.16 10.33
N GLY A 128 -13.33 14.53 9.78
CA GLY A 128 -13.77 15.91 9.60
C GLY A 128 -13.35 16.55 8.28
N ILE A 129 -12.69 15.80 7.39
CA ILE A 129 -12.30 16.28 6.06
C ILE A 129 -13.54 16.36 5.17
N ARG A 130 -13.64 17.41 4.34
CA ARG A 130 -14.65 17.47 3.27
C ARG A 130 -14.17 16.64 2.09
N VAL A 131 -14.99 15.73 1.59
CA VAL A 131 -14.63 14.76 0.56
C VAL A 131 -15.47 14.97 -0.68
N ALA A 132 -14.82 15.31 -1.79
CA ALA A 132 -15.40 15.27 -3.12
C ALA A 132 -15.22 13.86 -3.71
N VAL A 133 -16.33 13.19 -3.98
CA VAL A 133 -16.35 11.83 -4.56
C VAL A 133 -16.55 11.94 -6.07
N PHE A 134 -15.58 11.46 -6.83
CA PHE A 134 -15.65 11.38 -8.29
C PHE A 134 -15.94 9.93 -8.67
N ASP A 135 -17.12 9.67 -9.22
CA ASP A 135 -17.49 8.33 -9.68
C ASP A 135 -18.55 8.42 -10.79
N VAL A 136 -18.65 7.37 -11.59
CA VAL A 136 -19.73 7.21 -12.58
C VAL A 136 -20.98 6.58 -11.96
N GLN A 137 -20.80 5.88 -10.83
CA GLN A 137 -21.85 5.29 -10.01
C GLN A 137 -22.30 6.26 -8.93
N ASP A 138 -23.60 6.27 -8.64
CA ASP A 138 -24.18 7.11 -7.59
C ASP A 138 -23.59 6.78 -6.21
N LEU A 139 -23.48 7.80 -5.38
CA LEU A 139 -23.02 7.64 -4.00
C LEU A 139 -23.99 6.75 -3.21
N PRO A 140 -23.50 5.79 -2.40
CA PRO A 140 -24.38 4.96 -1.56
C PRO A 140 -25.24 5.80 -0.62
N LYS A 141 -26.50 5.38 -0.41
CA LYS A 141 -27.49 6.11 0.38
C LYS A 141 -26.98 6.49 1.77
N GLN A 142 -26.14 5.66 2.40
CA GLN A 142 -25.60 5.94 3.72
C GLN A 142 -24.71 7.19 3.76
N LEU A 143 -24.04 7.52 2.66
CA LEU A 143 -23.15 8.69 2.57
C LEU A 143 -23.82 9.94 2.01
N GLN A 144 -24.97 9.81 1.34
CA GLN A 144 -25.71 10.96 0.80
C GLN A 144 -26.15 11.94 1.89
N ALA A 145 -26.44 11.46 3.10
CA ALA A 145 -26.82 12.30 4.24
C ALA A 145 -25.61 12.91 4.98
N ASN A 146 -24.37 12.53 4.62
CA ASN A 146 -23.18 13.02 5.30
C ASN A 146 -22.79 14.39 4.74
N SER A 147 -22.94 15.45 5.56
CA SER A 147 -22.65 16.84 5.16
C SER A 147 -21.19 17.12 4.79
N ARG A 148 -20.28 16.17 5.02
CA ARG A 148 -18.87 16.26 4.62
C ARG A 148 -18.60 15.59 3.27
N VAL A 149 -19.53 14.83 2.71
CA VAL A 149 -19.36 14.08 1.47
C VAL A 149 -20.18 14.73 0.37
N HIS A 150 -19.50 15.09 -0.73
CA HIS A 150 -20.08 15.77 -1.87
C HIS A 150 -19.83 14.93 -3.12
N PHE A 151 -20.89 14.55 -3.81
CA PHE A 151 -20.80 13.69 -4.98
C PHE A 151 -20.74 14.52 -6.27
N TYR A 152 -19.78 14.19 -7.13
CA TYR A 152 -19.64 14.75 -8.47
C TYR A 152 -19.60 13.59 -9.45
N ARG A 153 -20.63 13.49 -10.30
CA ARG A 153 -20.64 12.46 -11.33
C ARG A 153 -19.55 12.77 -12.34
N CYS A 154 -18.56 11.89 -12.45
CA CYS A 154 -17.36 12.15 -13.25
C CYS A 154 -16.87 10.85 -13.89
N ASP A 155 -16.74 10.86 -15.21
CA ASP A 155 -15.99 9.85 -15.94
C ASP A 155 -14.53 10.30 -16.03
N VAL A 156 -13.68 9.63 -15.27
CA VAL A 156 -12.26 9.98 -15.18
C VAL A 156 -11.46 9.66 -16.46
N THR A 157 -12.09 9.09 -17.48
CA THR A 157 -11.45 8.78 -18.76
C THR A 157 -11.40 9.96 -19.74
N THR A 158 -12.11 11.06 -19.45
CA THR A 158 -12.12 12.25 -20.31
C THR A 158 -11.62 13.49 -19.57
N THR A 159 -10.86 14.33 -20.27
CA THR A 159 -10.32 15.57 -19.72
C THR A 159 -11.42 16.57 -19.36
N GLU A 160 -12.48 16.61 -20.17
CA GLU A 160 -13.60 17.53 -20.03
C GLU A 160 -14.40 17.22 -18.77
N SER A 161 -14.78 15.94 -18.56
CA SER A 161 -15.55 15.54 -17.37
C SER A 161 -14.77 15.79 -16.08
N VAL A 162 -13.46 15.53 -16.08
CA VAL A 162 -12.60 15.78 -14.93
C VAL A 162 -12.44 17.28 -14.66
N ALA A 163 -12.31 18.10 -15.71
CA ALA A 163 -12.22 19.55 -15.58
C ALA A 163 -13.51 20.16 -15.02
N GLU A 164 -14.67 19.79 -15.56
CA GLU A 164 -15.99 20.25 -15.09
C GLU A 164 -16.22 19.89 -13.61
N ALA A 165 -15.95 18.64 -13.23
CA ALA A 165 -16.07 18.21 -11.84
C ALA A 165 -15.08 18.94 -10.93
N ALA A 166 -13.85 19.18 -11.40
CA ALA A 166 -12.85 19.93 -10.62
C ALA A 166 -13.24 21.40 -10.43
N ASP A 167 -13.84 22.05 -11.44
CA ASP A 167 -14.37 23.41 -11.33
C ASP A 167 -15.54 23.49 -10.34
N ALA A 168 -16.45 22.51 -10.38
CA ALA A 168 -17.54 22.42 -9.41
C ALA A 168 -17.01 22.28 -7.98
N VAL A 169 -16.02 21.41 -7.74
CA VAL A 169 -15.36 21.26 -6.43
C VAL A 169 -14.72 22.59 -5.99
N ARG A 170 -13.99 23.26 -6.88
CA ARG A 170 -13.35 24.56 -6.57
C ARG A 170 -14.37 25.62 -6.16
N LYS A 171 -15.51 25.66 -6.85
CA LYS A 171 -16.59 26.61 -6.59
C LYS A 171 -17.32 26.33 -5.28
N GLU A 172 -17.61 25.07 -4.98
CA GLU A 172 -18.47 24.68 -3.86
C GLU A 172 -17.70 24.46 -2.56
N LEU A 173 -16.53 23.82 -2.64
CA LEU A 173 -15.76 23.40 -1.47
C LEU A 173 -14.51 24.26 -1.28
N GLY A 174 -13.91 24.71 -2.38
CA GLY A 174 -12.61 25.38 -2.42
C GLY A 174 -11.53 24.48 -3.01
N HIS A 175 -10.26 24.77 -2.72
CA HIS A 175 -9.14 24.05 -3.35
C HIS A 175 -8.77 22.77 -2.59
N PRO A 176 -8.80 21.59 -3.24
CA PRO A 176 -8.34 20.35 -2.65
C PRO A 176 -6.86 20.37 -2.25
N SER A 177 -6.57 19.80 -1.08
CA SER A 177 -5.22 19.58 -0.59
C SER A 177 -4.85 18.10 -0.60
N ILE A 178 -5.80 17.20 -0.81
CA ILE A 178 -5.58 15.76 -0.90
C ILE A 178 -6.24 15.24 -2.19
N LEU A 179 -5.49 14.52 -3.01
CA LEU A 179 -6.00 13.82 -4.19
C LEU A 179 -5.75 12.33 -4.03
N ILE A 180 -6.80 11.51 -4.07
CA ILE A 180 -6.73 10.06 -4.01
C ILE A 180 -7.18 9.52 -5.37
N ASN A 181 -6.18 9.17 -6.18
CA ASN A 181 -6.36 8.46 -7.44
C ASN A 181 -6.58 6.98 -7.16
N ASN A 182 -7.85 6.60 -7.04
CA ASN A 182 -8.27 5.25 -6.66
C ASN A 182 -9.11 4.52 -7.72
N ALA A 183 -9.80 5.25 -8.61
CA ALA A 183 -10.63 4.64 -9.65
C ALA A 183 -9.86 3.55 -10.42
N GLY A 184 -10.53 2.43 -10.66
CA GLY A 184 -9.91 1.29 -11.31
C GLY A 184 -10.92 0.27 -11.80
N ILE A 185 -10.57 -0.41 -12.89
CA ILE A 185 -11.31 -1.56 -13.41
C ILE A 185 -10.34 -2.71 -13.72
N THR A 186 -10.89 -3.92 -13.79
CA THR A 186 -10.18 -5.11 -14.27
C THR A 186 -11.18 -6.11 -14.84
N SER A 187 -10.74 -6.94 -15.77
CA SER A 187 -11.48 -8.10 -16.25
C SER A 187 -10.44 -9.15 -16.68
N PRO A 188 -10.06 -10.08 -15.80
CA PRO A 188 -8.97 -11.00 -16.09
C PRO A 188 -9.29 -11.91 -17.27
N MET A 189 -8.49 -11.83 -18.34
CA MET A 189 -8.60 -12.67 -19.52
C MET A 189 -7.26 -12.82 -20.26
N PRO A 190 -7.04 -13.93 -20.99
CA PRO A 190 -5.86 -14.10 -21.84
C PRO A 190 -5.75 -12.99 -22.89
N ILE A 191 -4.53 -12.62 -23.26
CA ILE A 191 -4.26 -11.51 -24.20
C ILE A 191 -4.98 -11.66 -25.54
N LEU A 192 -5.10 -12.90 -26.06
CA LEU A 192 -5.77 -13.19 -27.32
C LEU A 192 -7.30 -13.03 -27.26
N LYS A 193 -7.87 -12.93 -26.06
CA LYS A 193 -9.31 -12.72 -25.85
C LYS A 193 -9.66 -11.27 -25.51
N MET A 194 -8.65 -10.38 -25.39
CA MET A 194 -8.82 -9.01 -24.95
C MET A 194 -9.52 -8.15 -26.02
N PRO A 195 -10.74 -7.63 -25.77
CA PRO A 195 -11.37 -6.69 -26.68
C PRO A 195 -10.61 -5.35 -26.67
N GLU A 196 -10.39 -4.76 -27.85
CA GLU A 196 -9.74 -3.45 -27.96
C GLU A 196 -10.48 -2.37 -27.15
N SER A 197 -11.81 -2.41 -27.15
CA SER A 197 -12.65 -1.46 -26.39
C SER A 197 -12.37 -1.52 -24.88
N PHE A 198 -12.23 -2.72 -24.32
CA PHE A 198 -11.89 -2.89 -22.91
C PHE A 198 -10.44 -2.47 -22.64
N LEU A 199 -9.51 -2.80 -23.54
CA LEU A 199 -8.11 -2.37 -23.43
C LEU A 199 -7.99 -0.84 -23.37
N ARG A 200 -8.68 -0.11 -24.25
CA ARG A 200 -8.71 1.36 -24.20
C ARG A 200 -9.31 1.86 -22.89
N LYS A 201 -10.42 1.25 -22.45
CA LYS A 201 -11.11 1.63 -21.21
C LYS A 201 -10.23 1.44 -19.98
N ILE A 202 -9.55 0.29 -19.82
CA ILE A 202 -8.69 0.04 -18.66
C ILE A 202 -7.47 0.95 -18.63
N MET A 203 -6.88 1.24 -19.79
CA MET A 203 -5.78 2.23 -19.89
C MET A 203 -6.27 3.63 -19.53
N GLY A 204 -7.47 4.02 -19.98
CA GLY A 204 -8.11 5.28 -19.63
C GLY A 204 -8.32 5.42 -18.12
N VAL A 205 -9.02 4.45 -17.50
CA VAL A 205 -9.40 4.51 -16.08
C VAL A 205 -8.20 4.33 -15.15
N ASN A 206 -7.37 3.31 -15.38
CA ASN A 206 -6.35 2.93 -14.40
C ASN A 206 -5.05 3.75 -14.53
N LEU A 207 -4.81 4.37 -15.69
CA LEU A 207 -3.54 5.02 -16.01
C LEU A 207 -3.70 6.46 -16.47
N MET A 208 -4.43 6.73 -17.56
CA MET A 208 -4.55 8.10 -18.11
C MET A 208 -5.24 9.06 -17.14
N ALA A 209 -6.28 8.59 -16.43
CA ALA A 209 -6.98 9.33 -15.39
C ALA A 209 -6.05 9.95 -14.32
N LEU A 210 -4.89 9.32 -14.06
CA LEU A 210 -3.89 9.84 -13.12
C LEU A 210 -3.36 11.20 -13.57
N TRP A 211 -3.14 11.39 -14.87
CA TRP A 211 -2.73 12.69 -15.42
C TRP A 211 -3.86 13.71 -15.31
N TYR A 212 -5.06 13.35 -15.78
CA TYR A 212 -6.17 14.31 -15.88
C TYR A 212 -6.53 14.91 -14.53
N THR A 213 -6.66 14.06 -13.51
CA THR A 213 -6.97 14.49 -12.15
C THR A 213 -5.81 15.26 -11.51
N THR A 214 -4.58 14.78 -11.67
CA THR A 214 -3.40 15.47 -11.11
C THR A 214 -3.23 16.85 -11.73
N GLN A 215 -3.39 17.00 -13.04
CA GLN A 215 -3.30 18.30 -13.73
C GLN A 215 -4.35 19.31 -13.23
N GLN A 216 -5.53 18.85 -12.80
CA GLN A 216 -6.57 19.72 -12.25
C GLN A 216 -6.30 20.24 -10.83
N PHE A 217 -5.65 19.43 -9.97
CA PHE A 217 -5.52 19.76 -8.54
C PHE A 217 -4.10 20.12 -8.10
N LEU A 218 -3.08 19.60 -8.78
CA LEU A 218 -1.67 19.81 -8.44
C LEU A 218 -1.21 21.28 -8.51
N PRO A 219 -1.64 22.13 -9.46
CA PRO A 219 -1.13 23.50 -9.57
C PRO A 219 -1.28 24.31 -8.28
N ARG A 220 -2.44 24.22 -7.61
CA ARG A 220 -2.66 24.91 -6.34
C ARG A 220 -1.87 24.30 -5.19
N MET A 221 -1.69 22.98 -5.17
CA MET A 221 -0.85 22.31 -4.17
C MET A 221 0.61 22.77 -4.28
N ILE A 222 1.13 22.91 -5.50
CA ILE A 222 2.48 23.45 -5.78
C ILE A 222 2.56 24.91 -5.34
N GLN A 223 1.60 25.75 -5.74
CA GLN A 223 1.59 27.18 -5.38
C GLN A 223 1.62 27.40 -3.87
N LEU A 224 0.90 26.57 -3.11
CA LEU A 224 0.88 26.62 -1.65
C LEU A 224 2.02 25.84 -1.00
N ASN A 225 2.79 25.08 -1.78
CA ASN A 225 3.74 24.07 -1.31
C ASN A 225 3.10 23.23 -0.18
N LYS A 226 1.89 22.73 -0.43
CA LYS A 226 1.11 21.92 0.51
C LYS A 226 0.13 21.07 -0.29
N GLY A 227 0.25 19.76 -0.14
CA GLY A 227 -0.74 18.83 -0.65
C GLY A 227 -0.34 17.38 -0.40
N HIS A 228 -1.19 16.45 -0.77
CA HIS A 228 -0.89 15.02 -0.74
C HIS A 228 -1.57 14.32 -1.91
N VAL A 229 -0.79 13.79 -2.84
CA VAL A 229 -1.27 12.96 -3.94
C VAL A 229 -1.06 11.49 -3.61
N ILE A 230 -2.15 10.72 -3.59
CA ILE A 230 -2.17 9.30 -3.29
C ILE A 230 -2.54 8.54 -4.56
N THR A 231 -1.69 7.62 -4.99
CA THR A 231 -1.91 6.74 -6.14
C THR A 231 -2.19 5.33 -5.65
N VAL A 232 -3.40 4.81 -5.86
CA VAL A 232 -3.76 3.43 -5.52
C VAL A 232 -3.40 2.50 -6.68
N ALA A 233 -2.22 1.90 -6.57
CA ALA A 233 -1.69 0.93 -7.52
C ALA A 233 -2.12 -0.50 -7.12
N SER A 234 -1.19 -1.45 -7.13
CA SER A 234 -1.42 -2.85 -6.75
C SER A 234 -0.08 -3.56 -6.53
N ILE A 235 -0.08 -4.72 -5.87
CA ILE A 235 1.05 -5.67 -5.96
C ILE A 235 1.34 -6.08 -7.41
N ALA A 236 0.34 -6.01 -8.30
CA ALA A 236 0.51 -6.22 -9.73
C ALA A 236 1.43 -5.19 -10.42
N SER A 237 1.85 -4.12 -9.72
CA SER A 237 2.94 -3.24 -10.18
C SER A 237 4.28 -3.97 -10.28
N PHE A 238 4.50 -4.99 -9.42
CA PHE A 238 5.76 -5.72 -9.33
C PHE A 238 5.69 -7.09 -9.98
N VAL A 239 4.61 -7.83 -9.71
CA VAL A 239 4.40 -9.21 -10.19
C VAL A 239 3.26 -9.20 -11.21
N ALA A 240 3.61 -9.42 -12.48
CA ALA A 240 2.62 -9.50 -13.53
C ALA A 240 1.74 -10.76 -13.37
N LEU A 241 0.43 -10.59 -13.55
CA LEU A 241 -0.54 -11.66 -13.43
C LEU A 241 -0.78 -12.33 -14.78
N ALA A 242 -0.79 -13.67 -14.81
CA ALA A 242 -1.37 -14.38 -15.94
C ALA A 242 -2.84 -13.94 -16.11
N THR A 243 -3.27 -13.71 -17.35
CA THR A 243 -4.60 -13.14 -17.69
C THR A 243 -4.83 -11.68 -17.23
N GLY A 244 -3.78 -10.96 -16.82
CA GLY A 244 -3.88 -9.56 -16.40
C GLY A 244 -2.75 -8.71 -16.98
N ALA A 245 -2.38 -8.92 -18.25
CA ALA A 245 -1.29 -8.18 -18.90
C ALA A 245 -1.58 -6.66 -18.95
N ASP A 246 -2.80 -6.30 -19.33
CA ASP A 246 -3.35 -4.95 -19.30
C ASP A 246 -3.38 -4.36 -17.88
N TYR A 247 -3.95 -5.08 -16.92
CA TYR A 247 -4.04 -4.63 -15.53
C TYR A 247 -2.65 -4.43 -14.93
N SER A 248 -1.76 -5.40 -15.07
CA SER A 248 -0.38 -5.32 -14.58
C SER A 248 0.39 -4.18 -15.25
N ALA A 249 0.22 -3.98 -16.57
CA ALA A 249 0.81 -2.85 -17.28
C ALA A 249 0.31 -1.51 -16.72
N THR A 250 -1.00 -1.35 -16.51
CA THR A 250 -1.56 -0.11 -15.92
C THR A 250 -1.06 0.13 -14.51
N LYS A 251 -0.93 -0.91 -13.66
CA LYS A 251 -0.47 -0.77 -12.28
C LYS A 251 1.04 -0.56 -12.18
N ALA A 252 1.84 -1.12 -13.08
CA ALA A 252 3.26 -0.77 -13.21
C ALA A 252 3.42 0.66 -13.72
N GLY A 253 2.61 1.08 -14.71
CA GLY A 253 2.55 2.45 -15.21
C GLY A 253 2.15 3.46 -14.12
N ALA A 254 1.19 3.12 -13.26
CA ALA A 254 0.78 3.96 -12.14
C ALA A 254 1.89 4.16 -11.10
N LEU A 255 2.69 3.12 -10.83
CA LEU A 255 3.88 3.23 -9.98
C LEU A 255 4.92 4.16 -10.63
N SER A 256 5.22 3.98 -11.93
CA SER A 256 6.17 4.83 -12.64
C SER A 256 5.71 6.28 -12.73
N PHE A 257 4.41 6.52 -12.97
CA PHE A 257 3.80 7.85 -12.90
C PHE A 257 4.04 8.50 -11.53
N HIS A 258 3.79 7.75 -10.46
CA HIS A 258 3.97 8.23 -9.09
C HIS A 258 5.42 8.61 -8.79
N GLU A 259 6.39 7.77 -9.18
CA GLU A 259 7.82 8.03 -9.00
C GLU A 259 8.27 9.29 -9.76
N SER A 260 7.83 9.44 -11.01
CA SER A 260 8.09 10.62 -11.84
C SER A 260 7.49 11.88 -11.22
N LEU A 261 6.22 11.83 -10.79
CA LEU A 261 5.56 12.96 -10.13
C LEU A 261 6.29 13.38 -8.85
N ALA A 262 6.70 12.43 -8.02
CA ALA A 262 7.46 12.72 -6.80
C ALA A 262 8.80 13.41 -7.12
N SER A 263 9.48 12.96 -8.19
CA SER A 263 10.72 13.57 -8.68
C SER A 263 10.49 14.99 -9.18
N GLU A 264 9.45 15.22 -10.00
CA GLU A 264 9.09 16.53 -10.52
C GLU A 264 8.76 17.52 -9.39
N LEU A 265 7.96 17.10 -8.40
CA LEU A 265 7.62 17.94 -7.25
C LEU A 265 8.85 18.40 -6.49
N LYS A 266 9.83 17.51 -6.32
CA LYS A 266 11.08 17.81 -5.61
C LYS A 266 12.04 18.66 -6.44
N HIS A 267 12.28 18.28 -7.70
CA HIS A 267 13.40 18.79 -8.50
C HIS A 267 13.00 19.87 -9.50
N PHE A 268 11.79 19.80 -10.03
CA PHE A 268 11.29 20.75 -11.03
C PHE A 268 10.46 21.87 -10.37
N TYR A 269 9.38 21.49 -9.67
CA TYR A 269 8.47 22.45 -9.05
C TYR A 269 8.97 23.01 -7.71
N LYS A 270 10.01 22.41 -7.12
CA LYS A 270 10.60 22.80 -5.83
C LYS A 270 9.55 22.90 -4.71
N ALA A 271 8.59 21.97 -4.71
CA ALA A 271 7.46 21.90 -3.79
C ALA A 271 7.54 20.66 -2.87
N PRO A 272 8.58 20.54 -2.01
CA PRO A 272 8.85 19.32 -1.24
C PRO A 272 7.80 19.01 -0.15
N ASN A 273 6.85 19.92 0.11
CA ASN A 273 5.75 19.74 1.04
C ASN A 273 4.44 19.32 0.33
N VAL A 274 4.45 19.16 -0.99
CA VAL A 274 3.46 18.35 -1.70
C VAL A 274 3.90 16.90 -1.60
N LEU A 275 3.21 16.15 -0.75
CA LEU A 275 3.52 14.77 -0.42
C LEU A 275 2.99 13.84 -1.51
N THR A 276 3.65 12.70 -1.68
CA THR A 276 3.16 11.63 -2.53
C THR A 276 3.11 10.31 -1.76
N THR A 277 2.03 9.56 -1.91
CA THR A 277 1.95 8.17 -1.43
C THR A 277 1.50 7.22 -2.53
N VAL A 278 2.16 6.08 -2.67
CA VAL A 278 1.68 4.98 -3.54
C VAL A 278 1.25 3.82 -2.68
N VAL A 279 0.10 3.23 -3.02
CA VAL A 279 -0.51 2.13 -2.27
C VAL A 279 -0.51 0.90 -3.16
N HIS A 280 -0.01 -0.22 -2.65
CA HIS A 280 0.03 -1.52 -3.32
C HIS A 280 -0.78 -2.54 -2.51
N PRO A 281 -2.12 -2.53 -2.65
CA PRO A 281 -2.94 -3.60 -2.09
C PRO A 281 -2.65 -4.93 -2.80
N ASN A 282 -2.62 -6.00 -2.01
CA ASN A 282 -2.90 -7.34 -2.48
C ASN A 282 -4.42 -7.50 -2.72
N PHE A 283 -4.90 -8.70 -3.06
CA PHE A 283 -6.32 -8.91 -3.33
C PHE A 283 -7.24 -8.44 -2.19
N VAL A 284 -8.21 -7.60 -2.52
CA VAL A 284 -9.18 -6.99 -1.59
C VAL A 284 -10.59 -7.38 -2.01
N ARG A 285 -11.41 -7.85 -1.07
CA ARG A 285 -12.82 -8.16 -1.32
C ARG A 285 -13.58 -6.86 -1.62
N THR A 286 -13.83 -6.62 -2.90
CA THR A 286 -14.49 -5.44 -3.47
C THR A 286 -15.24 -5.85 -4.74
N PRO A 287 -16.17 -5.01 -5.26
CA PRO A 287 -16.82 -5.29 -6.54
C PRO A 287 -15.85 -5.53 -7.70
N LEU A 288 -14.64 -4.96 -7.65
CA LEU A 288 -13.60 -5.12 -8.67
C LEU A 288 -13.13 -6.58 -8.85
N VAL A 289 -13.20 -7.41 -7.81
CA VAL A 289 -12.76 -8.81 -7.85
C VAL A 289 -13.91 -9.82 -7.72
N GLU A 290 -15.15 -9.35 -7.56
CA GLU A 290 -16.32 -10.16 -7.22
C GLU A 290 -16.52 -11.35 -8.17
N GLY A 291 -16.35 -11.13 -9.48
CA GLY A 291 -16.48 -12.17 -10.50
C GLY A 291 -15.41 -13.28 -10.46
N PHE A 292 -14.43 -13.21 -9.57
CA PHE A 292 -13.38 -14.24 -9.43
C PHE A 292 -12.92 -14.48 -7.99
N VAL A 293 -13.73 -14.11 -6.99
CA VAL A 293 -13.47 -14.36 -5.56
C VAL A 293 -13.29 -15.86 -5.29
N ASP A 294 -14.22 -16.70 -5.72
CA ASP A 294 -14.20 -18.15 -5.43
C ASP A 294 -12.95 -18.84 -6.01
N ARG A 295 -12.46 -18.36 -7.16
CA ARG A 295 -11.22 -18.85 -7.76
C ARG A 295 -10.01 -18.48 -6.90
N LEU A 296 -9.94 -17.23 -6.44
CA LEU A 296 -8.85 -16.76 -5.57
C LEU A 296 -8.81 -17.55 -4.26
N GLU A 297 -9.97 -17.73 -3.62
CA GLU A 297 -10.06 -18.46 -2.34
C GLU A 297 -9.70 -19.95 -2.48
N ARG A 298 -10.15 -20.62 -3.56
CA ARG A 298 -9.71 -22.00 -3.88
C ARG A 298 -8.20 -22.08 -4.13
N GLY A 299 -7.62 -21.03 -4.68
CA GLY A 299 -6.18 -20.84 -4.82
C GLY A 299 -5.41 -20.59 -3.52
N GLY A 300 -6.11 -20.53 -2.38
CA GLY A 300 -5.54 -20.25 -1.07
C GLY A 300 -5.31 -18.77 -0.79
N VAL A 301 -5.81 -17.86 -1.64
CA VAL A 301 -5.67 -16.41 -1.46
C VAL A 301 -6.60 -15.92 -0.36
N ARG A 302 -6.03 -15.36 0.71
CA ARG A 302 -6.81 -14.63 1.73
C ARG A 302 -7.04 -13.20 1.30
N LEU A 303 -8.31 -12.84 1.07
CA LEU A 303 -8.71 -11.49 0.69
C LEU A 303 -8.67 -10.53 1.89
N LEU A 304 -8.10 -9.36 1.67
CA LEU A 304 -8.19 -8.22 2.60
C LEU A 304 -9.56 -7.56 2.52
N THR A 305 -9.90 -6.75 3.52
CA THR A 305 -11.09 -5.89 3.45
C THR A 305 -10.72 -4.51 2.90
N ALA A 306 -11.69 -3.80 2.31
CA ALA A 306 -11.52 -2.41 1.89
C ALA A 306 -11.11 -1.52 3.09
N ASP A 307 -11.63 -1.84 4.27
CA ASP A 307 -11.36 -1.14 5.52
C ASP A 307 -9.88 -1.25 5.95
N ASP A 308 -9.23 -2.41 5.72
CA ASP A 308 -7.80 -2.60 6.00
C ASP A 308 -6.94 -1.65 5.17
N ILE A 309 -7.28 -1.48 3.89
CA ILE A 309 -6.57 -0.55 3.00
C ILE A 309 -6.83 0.90 3.43
N ALA A 310 -8.10 1.25 3.65
CA ALA A 310 -8.49 2.60 4.00
C ALA A 310 -7.88 3.06 5.34
N LYS A 311 -7.74 2.15 6.31
CA LYS A 311 -7.04 2.43 7.58
C LYS A 311 -5.60 2.86 7.36
N GLU A 312 -4.81 2.12 6.57
CA GLU A 312 -3.41 2.44 6.31
C GLU A 312 -3.27 3.72 5.48
N VAL A 313 -4.15 3.95 4.49
CA VAL A 313 -4.17 5.19 3.68
C VAL A 313 -4.43 6.40 4.56
N VAL A 314 -5.47 6.37 5.40
CA VAL A 314 -5.79 7.48 6.30
C VAL A 314 -4.73 7.66 7.38
N ALA A 315 -4.12 6.60 7.89
CA ALA A 315 -2.99 6.70 8.80
C ALA A 315 -1.79 7.39 8.15
N GLN A 316 -1.50 7.08 6.87
CA GLN A 316 -0.44 7.73 6.11
C GLN A 316 -0.73 9.22 5.90
N ILE A 317 -1.97 9.59 5.55
CA ILE A 317 -2.40 11.00 5.44
C ILE A 317 -2.21 11.71 6.80
N LYS A 318 -2.71 11.12 7.90
CA LYS A 318 -2.56 11.67 9.26
C LYS A 318 -1.10 11.87 9.67
N SER A 319 -0.20 11.02 9.18
CA SER A 319 1.24 11.14 9.45
C SER A 319 1.87 12.40 8.82
N ARG A 320 1.20 13.01 7.82
CA ARG A 320 1.69 14.17 7.05
C ARG A 320 3.06 13.88 6.42
N ARG A 321 3.19 12.66 5.91
CA ARG A 321 4.36 12.16 5.20
C ARG A 321 3.97 11.45 3.90
N GLY A 322 4.84 11.53 2.91
CA GLY A 322 4.81 10.64 1.75
C GLY A 322 5.33 9.24 2.09
N GLY A 323 5.06 8.26 1.23
CA GLY A 323 5.52 6.89 1.44
C GLY A 323 4.98 5.86 0.44
N GLN A 324 5.56 4.66 0.48
CA GLN A 324 5.10 3.49 -0.27
C GLN A 324 4.46 2.49 0.69
N LEU A 325 3.18 2.20 0.48
CA LEU A 325 2.40 1.29 1.34
C LEU A 325 2.22 -0.04 0.63
N ILE A 326 2.77 -1.12 1.19
CA ILE A 326 2.53 -2.48 0.72
C ILE A 326 1.62 -3.19 1.73
N ILE A 327 0.46 -3.65 1.26
CA ILE A 327 -0.62 -4.12 2.14
C ILE A 327 -1.10 -5.50 1.66
N PRO A 328 -0.94 -6.56 2.48
CA PRO A 328 -0.40 -6.55 3.84
C PRO A 328 1.14 -6.40 3.85
N LYS A 329 1.71 -5.87 4.93
CA LYS A 329 3.18 -5.70 5.08
C LYS A 329 3.98 -7.00 4.97
N ALA A 330 3.33 -8.16 5.09
CA ALA A 330 3.97 -9.46 4.92
C ALA A 330 4.47 -9.69 3.49
N VAL A 331 3.88 -9.04 2.48
CA VAL A 331 4.32 -9.19 1.08
C VAL A 331 5.30 -8.10 0.64
N ASP A 332 5.79 -7.25 1.55
CA ASP A 332 6.72 -6.14 1.27
C ASP A 332 7.96 -6.57 0.47
N VAL A 333 8.47 -7.77 0.76
CA VAL A 333 9.63 -8.36 0.08
C VAL A 333 9.43 -8.44 -1.44
N ILE A 334 8.19 -8.60 -1.91
CA ILE A 334 7.87 -8.77 -3.33
C ILE A 334 8.12 -7.51 -4.15
N SER A 335 8.16 -6.33 -3.51
CA SER A 335 8.48 -5.07 -4.20
C SER A 335 9.88 -5.10 -4.83
N GLY A 336 10.80 -5.87 -4.25
CA GLY A 336 12.16 -6.06 -4.75
C GLY A 336 12.32 -7.11 -5.85
N ILE A 337 11.24 -7.79 -6.28
CA ILE A 337 11.32 -8.94 -7.19
C ILE A 337 12.10 -8.66 -8.49
N ARG A 338 12.00 -7.44 -9.03
CA ARG A 338 12.69 -7.07 -10.27
C ARG A 338 14.21 -7.00 -10.13
N GLY A 339 14.74 -6.96 -8.91
CA GLY A 339 16.17 -7.04 -8.61
C GLY A 339 16.65 -8.44 -8.22
N TRP A 340 15.76 -9.45 -8.15
CA TRP A 340 16.14 -10.82 -7.80
C TRP A 340 16.73 -11.57 -9.00
N PRO A 341 17.48 -12.68 -8.79
CA PRO A 341 17.85 -13.57 -9.88
C PRO A 341 16.63 -14.06 -10.68
N THR A 342 16.75 -14.10 -12.01
CA THR A 342 15.64 -14.40 -12.92
C THR A 342 14.90 -15.70 -12.56
N TRP A 343 15.61 -16.76 -12.20
CA TRP A 343 14.99 -18.04 -11.83
C TRP A 343 14.02 -17.90 -10.64
N LEU A 344 14.34 -17.05 -9.67
CA LEU A 344 13.48 -16.83 -8.50
C LEU A 344 12.26 -15.98 -8.89
N GLN A 345 12.44 -15.04 -9.82
CA GLN A 345 11.31 -14.28 -10.38
C GLN A 345 10.33 -15.23 -11.09
N GLU A 346 10.83 -16.15 -11.91
CA GLU A 346 9.99 -17.13 -12.62
C GLU A 346 9.27 -18.08 -11.67
N VAL A 347 9.93 -18.57 -10.61
CA VAL A 347 9.26 -19.40 -9.57
C VAL A 347 8.05 -18.68 -8.97
N VAL A 348 8.19 -17.39 -8.68
CA VAL A 348 7.07 -16.58 -8.17
C VAL A 348 5.99 -16.39 -9.24
N ARG A 349 6.37 -16.01 -10.47
CA ARG A 349 5.42 -15.78 -11.59
C ARG A 349 4.63 -17.04 -11.91
N ASP A 350 5.29 -18.19 -11.96
CA ASP A 350 4.65 -19.51 -12.17
C ASP A 350 3.64 -19.84 -11.08
N THR A 351 4.00 -19.55 -9.82
CA THR A 351 3.12 -19.80 -8.67
C THR A 351 1.85 -18.96 -8.76
N VAL A 352 1.99 -17.68 -9.11
CA VAL A 352 0.85 -16.77 -9.30
C VAL A 352 0.04 -17.17 -10.54
N GLY A 353 0.71 -17.51 -11.64
CA GLY A 353 0.06 -17.90 -12.90
C GLY A 353 -0.80 -19.15 -12.79
N LYS A 354 -0.31 -20.20 -12.11
CA LYS A 354 -1.06 -21.44 -11.87
C LYS A 354 -2.33 -21.23 -11.04
N THR A 355 -2.32 -20.22 -10.16
CA THR A 355 -3.48 -19.86 -9.33
C THR A 355 -4.57 -19.14 -10.13
N ALA A 356 -4.23 -18.54 -11.28
CA ALA A 356 -5.17 -17.84 -12.16
C ALA A 356 -5.79 -18.71 -13.25
N GLY A 357 -5.12 -19.81 -13.65
CA GLY A 357 -5.51 -20.68 -14.76
C GLY A 357 -6.43 -21.85 -14.42
N ASN A 358 -6.55 -22.21 -13.14
CA ASN A 358 -7.51 -23.20 -12.61
C ASN A 358 -8.70 -22.48 -11.93
#